data_AF-A0A5K1EB53-F1
#
_entry.id   AF-A0A5K1EB53-F1
#
_cell.length_a   1.000
_cell.length_b   1.000
_cell.length_c   1.000
_cell.angle_alpha   90.00
_cell.angle_beta   90.00
_cell.angle_gamma   90.00
#
_symmetry.space_group_name_H-M   'P 1'
#
loop_
_entity.id
_entity.type
_entity.pdbx_description
1 polymer ?
#
loop_
_entity_poly.entity_id
_entity_poly.type
_entity_poly.pdbx_seq_one_letter_code
_entity_poly.pdbx_strand_id
1 'polypeptide(L)' 'EKETIQNVIHVIVDVRDVAEALVLVYENSEASGRYICNAHHIRARDLVEILKRLYPHYNYPK' A
#
# COMPACT_ATOMS: atom_id res chain seq x y z
N GLU A 1 -25.23 9.35 -7.28
CA GLU A 1 -24.56 9.31 -5.96
C GLU A 1 -23.06 9.54 -6.15
N LYS A 2 -22.39 10.18 -5.19
CA LYS A 2 -20.92 10.17 -5.16
C LYS A 2 -20.49 8.86 -4.53
N GLU A 3 -19.68 8.08 -5.23
CA GLU A 3 -19.01 6.93 -4.62
C GLU A 3 -18.10 7.42 -3.49
N THR A 4 -18.26 6.85 -2.30
CA THR A 4 -17.44 7.16 -1.14
C THR A 4 -16.71 5.91 -0.69
N ILE A 5 -15.44 6.05 -0.33
CA ILE A 5 -14.63 4.95 0.19
C ILE A 5 -14.75 4.93 1.71
N GLN A 6 -14.95 3.74 2.28
CA GLN A 6 -14.99 3.57 3.73
C GLN A 6 -13.63 3.89 4.36
N ASN A 7 -13.65 4.54 5.52
CA ASN A 7 -12.44 4.86 6.28
C ASN A 7 -11.92 3.66 7.10
N VAL A 8 -11.60 2.57 6.40
CA VAL A 8 -11.03 1.35 6.96
C VAL A 8 -9.51 1.31 6.82
N ILE A 9 -8.86 0.42 7.56
CA ILE A 9 -7.42 0.18 7.46
C ILE A 9 -7.15 -0.64 6.19
N HIS A 10 -6.28 -0.12 5.34
CA HIS A 10 -5.73 -0.80 4.18
C HIS A 10 -4.30 -1.25 4.49
N VAL A 11 -3.94 -2.44 4.02
CA VAL A 11 -2.58 -2.94 4.07
C VAL A 11 -1.98 -2.74 2.69
N ILE A 12 -0.92 -1.94 2.60
CA ILE A 12 -0.26 -1.59 1.34
C ILE A 12 1.22 -1.95 1.39
N VAL A 13 1.78 -2.24 0.22
CA VAL A 13 3.19 -2.55 0.00
C VAL A 13 3.59 -1.96 -1.35
N ASP A 14 4.81 -1.44 -1.46
CA ASP A 14 5.34 -0.98 -2.75
C ASP A 14 5.54 -2.18 -3.67
N VAL A 15 5.16 -2.05 -4.95
CA VAL A 15 5.27 -3.14 -5.92
C VAL A 15 6.73 -3.59 -6.14
N ARG A 16 7.70 -2.68 -5.94
CA ARG A 16 9.12 -3.00 -6.05
C ARG A 16 9.56 -3.91 -4.91
N ASP A 17 9.12 -3.62 -3.68
CA ASP A 17 9.39 -4.45 -2.51
C ASP A 17 8.80 -5.86 -2.70
N VAL A 18 7.60 -5.97 -3.31
CA VAL A 18 7.02 -7.28 -3.66
C VAL A 18 7.90 -8.03 -4.66
N ALA A 19 8.36 -7.36 -5.73
CA ALA A 19 9.22 -7.98 -6.73
C ALA A 19 10.55 -8.46 -6.12
N GLU A 20 11.17 -7.64 -5.27
CA GLU A 20 12.40 -7.98 -4.55
C GLU A 20 12.17 -9.14 -3.56
N ALA A 21 11.04 -9.13 -2.83
CA ALA A 21 10.68 -10.23 -1.93
C ALA A 21 10.47 -11.55 -2.68
N LEU A 22 9.90 -11.51 -3.89
CA LEU A 22 9.75 -12.71 -4.73
C LEU A 22 11.10 -13.27 -5.17
N VAL A 23 12.04 -12.41 -5.60
CA VAL A 23 13.41 -12.83 -5.95
C VAL A 23 14.10 -13.44 -4.73
N LEU A 24 14.03 -12.78 -3.58
CA LEU A 24 14.65 -13.23 -2.34
C LEU A 24 14.14 -14.62 -1.90
N VAL A 25 12.83 -14.84 -1.95
CA VAL A 25 12.23 -16.13 -1.59
C VAL A 25 12.57 -17.22 -2.61
N TYR A 26 12.71 -16.86 -3.89
CA TYR A 26 13.10 -17.80 -4.93
C TYR A 26 14.56 -18.26 -4.81
N GLU A 27 15.48 -17.34 -4.48
CA GLU A 27 16.91 -17.62 -4.42
C GLU A 27 17.35 -18.32 -3.12
N ASN A 28 16.57 -18.18 -2.04
CA ASN A 28 16.89 -18.81 -0.77
C ASN A 28 16.40 -20.28 -0.71
N SER A 29 17.33 -21.24 -0.71
CA SER A 29 17.03 -22.68 -0.67
C SER A 29 16.27 -23.13 0.58
N GLU A 30 16.37 -22.38 1.68
CA GLU A 30 15.70 -22.68 2.94
C GLU A 30 14.30 -22.06 3.02
N ALA A 31 13.92 -21.22 2.04
CA ALA A 31 12.61 -20.59 2.03
C ALA A 31 11.50 -21.63 1.83
N SER A 32 10.48 -21.59 2.69
CA SER A 32 9.37 -22.53 2.64
C SER A 32 8.10 -21.95 3.25
N GLY A 33 6.94 -22.46 2.80
CA GLY A 33 5.65 -22.04 3.31
C GLY A 33 5.15 -20.72 2.69
N ARG A 34 4.50 -19.89 3.52
CA ARG A 34 3.82 -18.66 3.09
C ARG A 34 4.43 -17.45 3.78
N TYR A 35 4.70 -16.41 3.00
CA TYR A 35 5.22 -15.13 3.49
C TYR A 35 4.15 -14.05 3.35
N ILE A 36 3.92 -13.29 4.42
CA ILE A 36 3.10 -12.08 4.37
C ILE A 36 4.01 -10.94 3.91
N CYS A 37 3.68 -10.30 2.79
CA CYS A 37 4.40 -9.15 2.26
C CYS A 37 3.55 -7.88 2.49
N ASN A 38 3.67 -7.28 3.66
CA ASN A 38 3.02 -6.03 4.03
C ASN A 38 4.04 -5.02 4.58
N ALA A 39 3.89 -3.75 4.21
CA ALA A 39 4.78 -2.68 4.70
C ALA A 39 4.04 -1.69 5.61
N HIS A 40 2.84 -1.26 5.21
CA HIS A 40 2.12 -0.19 5.89
C HIS A 40 0.64 -0.52 6.11
N HIS A 41 0.14 -0.11 7.27
CA HIS A 41 -1.28 -0.12 7.61
C HIS A 41 -1.76 1.33 7.64
N ILE A 42 -2.67 1.70 6.75
CA ILE A 42 -3.10 3.10 6.58
C ILE A 42 -4.62 3.22 6.47
N ARG A 43 -5.23 4.20 7.14
CA ARG A 43 -6.66 4.49 6.92
C ARG A 43 -6.83 5.32 5.66
N ALA A 44 -7.96 5.14 4.96
CA ALA A 44 -8.23 5.87 3.72
C ALA A 44 -8.07 7.39 3.87
N ARG A 45 -8.53 7.98 5.00
CA ARG A 45 -8.36 9.42 5.27
C ARG A 45 -6.90 9.84 5.40
N ASP A 46 -6.06 9.00 6.03
CA ASP A 46 -4.66 9.33 6.29
C ASP A 46 -3.87 9.27 4.98
N LEU A 47 -4.22 8.33 4.09
CA LEU A 47 -3.70 8.28 2.72
C LEU A 47 -4.06 9.53 1.92
N VAL A 48 -5.32 9.99 1.99
CA VAL A 48 -5.76 11.22 1.32
C VAL A 48 -4.98 12.45 1.84
N GLU A 49 -4.71 12.54 3.14
CA GLU A 49 -3.92 13.64 3.69
C GLU A 49 -2.46 13.61 3.21
N ILE A 50 -1.86 12.43 3.05
CA ILE A 50 -0.53 12.30 2.41
C ILE A 50 -0.61 12.78 0.96
N LEU A 51 -1.61 12.34 0.20
CA LEU A 51 -1.78 12.74 -1.20
C LEU A 51 -1.94 14.26 -1.34
N LYS A 52 -2.73 14.91 -0.47
CA LYS A 52 -2.89 16.37 -0.48
C LYS A 52 -1.58 17.11 -0.19
N ARG A 53 -0.72 16.57 0.67
CA ARG A 53 0.60 17.16 0.95
C ARG A 53 1.54 17.01 -0.24
N LEU A 54 1.50 15.87 -0.94
CA LEU A 54 2.33 15.60 -2.11
C LEU A 54 1.85 16.36 -3.36
N TYR A 55 0.53 16.54 -3.50
CA TYR A 55 -0.10 17.15 -4.67
C TYR A 55 -1.07 18.27 -4.25
N PRO A 56 -0.56 19.38 -3.66
CA PRO A 56 -1.40 20.42 -3.06
C PRO A 56 -2.28 21.19 -4.06
N HIS A 57 -1.94 21.13 -5.35
CA HIS A 57 -2.67 21.84 -6.41
C HIS A 57 -3.65 20.95 -7.18
N TYR A 58 -3.79 19.68 -6.78
CA TYR A 58 -4.78 18.79 -7.37
C TYR A 58 -6.20 19.19 -6.93
N ASN A 59 -7.17 19.11 -7.84
CA ASN A 59 -8.56 19.42 -7.53
C ASN A 59 -9.23 18.20 -6.88
N TYR A 60 -9.18 18.14 -5.55
CA TYR A 60 -9.81 17.06 -4.78
C TYR A 60 -11.34 17.21 -4.73
N PRO A 61 -12.10 16.09 -4.85
CA PRO A 61 -13.54 16.10 -4.61
C PRO A 61 -13.89 16.61 -3.21
N LYS A 62 -14.95 17.42 -3.13
CA LYS A 62 -15.58 17.84 -1.86
C LYS A 62 -16.47 16.74 -1.29
#